data_AF-A0A0Q5B1E6-F1
#
_entry.id   AF-A0A0Q5B1E6-F1
#
_cell.length_a   1.000
_cell.length_b   1.000
_cell.length_c   1.000
_cell.angle_alpha   90.00
_cell.angle_beta   90.00
_cell.angle_gamma   90.00
#
_symmetry.space_group_name_H-M   'P 1'
#
loop_
_entity.id
_entity.type
_entity.pdbx_description
1 polymer ?
#
loop_
_entity_poly.entity_id
_entity_poly.type
_entity_poly.pdbx_seq_one_letter_code
_entity_poly.pdbx_strand_id
1 'polypeptide(L)'
;MPSSDLARPTLFVVREQGSAVAGLLAPELEHVLDVVPLEAGDPDSAVQDVVRAVAFHGSTRWLIAGEGSGCEVAALVAARTLAGRSGLFGLAGLVLIGGPAGEVAGRIPTLRLDDATGAATAIRAFWIERAGRGPVVPVDASRAIASARTTTRVRALLAERLLADDPHYAPRVLTPAQLVTLRAIADRVVLQDDGRIDLAARVDAQLADGQGDGWRNAALPADPIAYGLGLDSLDGFAALTPAEQDDRLSAVADGSAPPGALTPEQLTAWFEDCRVDLVRQWLAHPASMARVGYDGYASGGDTLPLAGFRSLGADQREDWEPTARSPR
;
A
#
# COMPACT_ATOMS: atom_id res chain seq x y z
N MET A 1 20.77 -17.79 1.45
CA MET A 1 20.88 -17.77 -0.03
C MET A 1 19.98 -16.67 -0.56
N PRO A 2 20.48 -15.65 -1.25
CA PRO A 2 19.58 -14.72 -1.93
C PRO A 2 19.22 -15.32 -3.29
N SER A 3 17.92 -15.53 -3.55
CA SER A 3 17.27 -15.39 -4.87
C SER A 3 16.00 -16.25 -4.99
N SER A 4 14.91 -15.58 -5.43
CA SER A 4 13.93 -16.05 -6.45
C SER A 4 12.44 -16.14 -6.11
N ASP A 5 11.96 -15.73 -4.93
CA ASP A 5 10.51 -15.83 -4.63
C ASP A 5 9.72 -14.51 -4.76
N LEU A 6 10.33 -13.46 -5.32
CA LEU A 6 9.62 -12.25 -5.71
C LEU A 6 9.44 -12.26 -7.22
N ALA A 7 8.20 -12.35 -7.67
CA ALA A 7 7.87 -12.16 -9.08
C ALA A 7 8.41 -10.79 -9.53
N ARG A 8 9.08 -10.76 -10.68
CA ARG A 8 9.56 -9.50 -11.26
C ARG A 8 8.34 -8.58 -11.48
N PRO A 9 8.45 -7.30 -11.11
CA PRO A 9 7.38 -6.36 -11.39
C PRO A 9 7.10 -6.27 -12.89
N THR A 10 5.83 -6.15 -13.25
CA THR A 10 5.39 -6.23 -14.66
C THR A 10 4.64 -4.97 -15.08
N LEU A 11 4.89 -4.49 -16.28
CA LEU A 11 4.08 -3.53 -17.00
C LEU A 11 3.26 -4.26 -18.07
N PHE A 12 1.95 -4.37 -17.85
CA PHE A 12 1.02 -4.88 -18.87
C PHE A 12 0.61 -3.74 -19.79
N VAL A 13 0.86 -3.86 -21.09
CA VAL A 13 0.54 -2.80 -22.07
C VAL A 13 -0.64 -3.23 -22.93
N VAL A 14 -1.82 -2.68 -22.64
CA VAL A 14 -3.04 -2.83 -23.46
C VAL A 14 -2.90 -1.93 -24.68
N ARG A 15 -2.49 -2.51 -25.79
CA ARG A 15 -2.13 -1.80 -27.03
C ARG A 15 -3.21 -1.95 -28.10
N GLU A 16 -3.21 -1.01 -29.03
CA GLU A 16 -3.95 -1.14 -30.27
C GLU A 16 -3.31 -2.21 -31.17
N GLN A 17 -4.14 -2.86 -31.98
CA GLN A 17 -3.68 -3.93 -32.85
C GLN A 17 -2.58 -3.43 -33.80
N GLY A 18 -1.41 -4.07 -33.76
CA GLY A 18 -0.26 -3.72 -34.59
C GLY A 18 0.62 -2.57 -34.06
N SER A 19 0.30 -1.99 -32.90
CA SER A 19 1.16 -0.97 -32.28
C SER A 19 2.53 -1.53 -31.88
N ALA A 20 3.59 -0.76 -32.12
CA ALA A 20 4.95 -1.10 -31.73
C ALA A 20 5.33 -0.64 -30.31
N VAL A 21 4.46 0.09 -29.59
CA VAL A 21 4.81 0.76 -28.32
C VAL A 21 5.39 -0.20 -27.29
N ALA A 22 4.75 -1.35 -27.06
CA ALA A 22 5.26 -2.34 -26.11
C ALA A 22 6.67 -2.86 -26.49
N GLY A 23 6.93 -3.05 -27.78
CA GLY A 23 8.24 -3.48 -28.29
C GLY A 23 9.32 -2.42 -28.15
N LEU A 24 8.96 -1.14 -28.20
CA LEU A 24 9.87 -0.01 -27.94
C LEU A 24 10.14 0.17 -26.45
N LEU A 25 9.16 -0.10 -25.59
CA LEU A 25 9.29 0.00 -24.14
C LEU A 25 10.12 -1.13 -23.52
N ALA A 26 9.98 -2.37 -24.03
CA ALA A 26 10.60 -3.57 -23.46
C ALA A 26 12.12 -3.48 -23.24
N PRO A 27 12.96 -3.13 -24.25
CA PRO A 27 14.41 -3.08 -24.06
C PRO A 27 14.82 -1.94 -23.11
N GLU A 28 14.12 -0.82 -23.15
CA GLU A 28 14.42 0.31 -22.27
C GLU A 28 14.08 -0.04 -20.81
N LEU A 29 12.99 -0.74 -20.55
CA LEU A 29 12.52 -1.04 -19.19
C LEU A 29 13.06 -2.35 -18.61
N GLU A 30 13.86 -3.12 -19.35
CA GLU A 30 14.21 -4.51 -19.02
C GLU A 30 14.87 -4.72 -17.64
N HIS A 31 15.51 -3.69 -17.08
CA HIS A 31 16.14 -3.77 -15.75
C HIS A 31 15.23 -3.34 -14.60
N VAL A 32 14.02 -2.88 -14.90
CA VAL A 32 13.09 -2.30 -13.92
C VAL A 32 11.74 -3.02 -13.93
N LEU A 33 11.19 -3.26 -15.11
CA LEU A 33 9.89 -3.90 -15.31
C LEU A 33 9.99 -4.94 -16.43
N ASP A 34 9.32 -6.07 -16.26
CA ASP A 34 9.00 -6.93 -17.40
C ASP A 34 7.85 -6.27 -18.20
N VAL A 35 7.93 -6.24 -19.52
CA VAL A 35 6.93 -5.58 -20.38
C VAL A 35 6.16 -6.62 -21.16
N VAL A 36 4.86 -6.72 -20.87
CA VAL A 36 3.97 -7.73 -21.46
C VAL A 36 2.93 -7.03 -22.34
N PRO A 37 2.99 -7.21 -23.67
CA PRO A 37 1.96 -6.68 -24.56
C PRO A 37 0.66 -7.49 -24.42
N LEU A 38 -0.47 -6.78 -24.37
CA LEU A 38 -1.82 -7.33 -24.39
C LEU A 38 -2.61 -6.66 -25.52
N GLU A 39 -3.27 -7.43 -26.36
CA GLU A 39 -4.16 -6.88 -27.38
C GLU A 39 -5.44 -6.37 -26.72
N ALA A 40 -5.86 -5.15 -27.05
CA ALA A 40 -7.25 -4.77 -26.90
C ALA A 40 -8.07 -5.60 -27.90
N GLY A 41 -8.62 -6.72 -27.44
CA GLY A 41 -9.50 -7.58 -28.23
C GLY A 41 -10.86 -6.91 -28.50
N ASP A 42 -11.89 -7.72 -28.67
CA ASP A 42 -13.27 -7.25 -28.79
C ASP A 42 -13.67 -6.40 -27.55
N PRO A 43 -14.18 -5.16 -27.71
CA PRO A 43 -14.54 -4.28 -26.59
C PRO A 43 -15.43 -4.94 -25.52
N ASP A 44 -16.32 -5.85 -25.93
CA ASP A 44 -17.23 -6.55 -25.02
C ASP A 44 -16.52 -7.55 -24.10
N SER A 45 -15.34 -8.05 -24.49
CA SER A 45 -14.57 -9.07 -23.76
C SER A 45 -13.16 -8.61 -23.32
N ALA A 46 -12.65 -7.49 -23.85
CA ALA A 46 -11.28 -7.02 -23.65
C ALA A 46 -10.86 -6.95 -22.18
N VAL A 47 -11.74 -6.46 -21.29
CA VAL A 47 -11.47 -6.39 -19.85
C VAL A 47 -11.25 -7.78 -19.23
N GLN A 48 -12.09 -8.75 -19.61
CA GLN A 48 -12.00 -10.12 -19.07
C GLN A 48 -10.75 -10.83 -19.60
N ASP A 49 -10.38 -10.59 -20.85
CA ASP A 49 -9.18 -11.16 -21.46
C ASP A 49 -7.91 -10.59 -20.83
N VAL A 50 -7.85 -9.27 -20.60
CA VAL A 50 -6.76 -8.63 -19.86
C VAL A 50 -6.67 -9.19 -18.44
N VAL A 51 -7.80 -9.30 -17.73
CA VAL A 51 -7.81 -9.89 -16.37
C VAL A 51 -7.28 -11.33 -16.39
N ARG A 52 -7.69 -12.14 -17.36
CA ARG A 52 -7.21 -13.53 -17.50
C ARG A 52 -5.71 -13.58 -17.78
N ALA A 53 -5.21 -12.70 -18.66
CA ALA A 53 -3.79 -12.63 -18.99
C ALA A 53 -2.92 -12.22 -17.78
N VAL A 54 -3.35 -11.19 -17.04
CA VAL A 54 -2.66 -10.75 -15.82
C VAL A 54 -2.66 -11.86 -14.75
N ALA A 55 -3.81 -12.51 -14.54
CA ALA A 55 -3.93 -13.63 -13.61
C ALA A 55 -3.01 -14.81 -13.98
N PHE A 56 -2.94 -15.15 -15.27
CA PHE A 56 -2.10 -16.25 -15.77
C PHE A 56 -0.60 -15.96 -15.61
N HIS A 57 -0.18 -14.70 -15.79
CA HIS A 57 1.21 -14.30 -15.59
C HIS A 57 1.67 -14.46 -14.13
N GLY A 58 0.79 -14.22 -13.15
CA GLY A 58 1.10 -14.39 -11.73
C GLY A 58 2.04 -13.32 -11.15
N SER A 59 2.13 -12.14 -11.79
CA SER A 59 2.86 -11.00 -11.22
C SER A 59 2.20 -10.54 -9.91
N THR A 60 3.00 -10.33 -8.87
CA THR A 60 2.52 -9.89 -7.55
C THR A 60 2.56 -8.38 -7.37
N ARG A 61 3.20 -7.68 -8.32
CA ARG A 61 3.25 -6.23 -8.34
C ARG A 61 3.38 -5.71 -9.76
N TRP A 62 2.43 -4.90 -10.21
CA TRP A 62 2.34 -4.55 -11.62
C TRP A 62 1.72 -3.19 -11.91
N LEU A 63 2.12 -2.61 -13.03
CA LEU A 63 1.49 -1.48 -13.68
C LEU A 63 0.62 -1.99 -14.84
N ILE A 64 -0.43 -1.25 -15.17
CA ILE A 64 -1.13 -1.40 -16.43
C ILE A 64 -1.06 -0.12 -17.23
N ALA A 65 -0.60 -0.21 -18.47
CA ALA A 65 -0.58 0.84 -19.45
C ALA A 65 -1.71 0.61 -20.47
N GLY A 66 -2.39 1.68 -20.87
CA GLY A 66 -3.21 1.68 -22.06
C GLY A 66 -2.67 2.66 -23.09
N GLU A 67 -2.72 2.29 -24.36
CA GLU A 67 -2.36 3.15 -25.49
C GLU A 67 -3.60 3.44 -26.34
N GLY A 68 -3.84 4.70 -26.67
CA GLY A 68 -4.98 5.10 -27.52
C GLY A 68 -6.30 4.57 -26.95
N SER A 69 -7.03 3.77 -27.73
CA SER A 69 -8.27 3.11 -27.28
C SER A 69 -8.09 2.11 -26.13
N GLY A 70 -6.88 1.57 -25.92
CA GLY A 70 -6.54 0.69 -24.79
C GLY A 70 -6.56 1.37 -23.42
N CYS A 71 -6.52 2.71 -23.36
CA CYS A 71 -6.59 3.48 -22.11
C CYS A 71 -7.88 3.22 -21.32
N GLU A 72 -9.03 3.08 -21.98
CA GLU A 72 -10.31 2.83 -21.31
C GLU A 72 -10.35 1.42 -20.68
N VAL A 73 -9.87 0.41 -21.40
CA VAL A 73 -9.77 -0.97 -20.91
C VAL A 73 -8.81 -1.03 -19.71
N ALA A 74 -7.62 -0.41 -19.81
CA ALA A 74 -6.64 -0.37 -18.73
C ALA A 74 -7.19 0.30 -17.47
N ALA A 75 -7.86 1.44 -17.62
CA ALA A 75 -8.49 2.15 -16.51
C ALA A 75 -9.60 1.33 -15.84
N LEU A 76 -10.44 0.65 -16.64
CA LEU A 76 -11.52 -0.18 -16.11
C LEU A 76 -11.00 -1.43 -15.38
N VAL A 77 -9.94 -2.07 -15.90
CA VAL A 77 -9.25 -3.17 -15.20
C VAL A 77 -8.70 -2.66 -13.87
N ALA A 78 -7.96 -1.55 -13.87
CA ALA A 78 -7.38 -0.97 -12.67
C ALA A 78 -8.45 -0.63 -11.62
N ALA A 79 -9.56 0.00 -12.03
CA ALA A 79 -10.69 0.32 -11.15
C ALA A 79 -11.38 -0.93 -10.58
N ARG A 80 -11.57 -1.98 -11.39
CA ARG A 80 -12.14 -3.25 -10.91
C ARG A 80 -11.20 -4.00 -9.97
N THR A 81 -9.89 -3.92 -10.17
CA THR A 81 -8.89 -4.47 -9.26
C THR A 81 -8.90 -3.74 -7.92
N LEU A 82 -8.86 -2.41 -7.93
CA LEU A 82 -8.92 -1.62 -6.70
C LEU A 82 -10.22 -1.86 -5.92
N ALA A 83 -11.34 -2.06 -6.63
CA ALA A 83 -12.62 -2.40 -6.01
C ALA A 83 -12.77 -3.88 -5.61
N GLY A 84 -11.73 -4.70 -5.76
CA GLY A 84 -11.72 -6.12 -5.40
C GLY A 84 -12.57 -7.03 -6.31
N ARG A 85 -13.06 -6.52 -7.45
CA ARG A 85 -14.02 -7.19 -8.35
C ARG A 85 -13.37 -7.98 -9.49
N SER A 86 -12.09 -7.74 -9.80
CA SER A 86 -11.41 -8.45 -10.89
C SER A 86 -10.83 -9.81 -10.48
N GLY A 87 -10.76 -10.11 -9.17
CA GLY A 87 -10.01 -11.27 -8.67
C GLY A 87 -8.48 -11.15 -8.85
N LEU A 88 -7.99 -9.94 -9.15
CA LEU A 88 -6.56 -9.63 -9.21
C LEU A 88 -6.12 -8.95 -7.92
N PHE A 89 -4.82 -9.01 -7.66
CA PHE A 89 -4.13 -8.28 -6.61
C PHE A 89 -2.75 -7.86 -7.14
N GLY A 90 -2.12 -6.85 -6.53
CA GLY A 90 -0.78 -6.39 -6.96
C GLY A 90 -0.74 -5.13 -7.82
N LEU A 91 -1.87 -4.51 -8.14
CA LEU A 91 -1.90 -3.24 -8.90
C LEU A 91 -1.12 -2.16 -8.15
N ALA A 92 -0.14 -1.55 -8.81
CA ALA A 92 0.70 -0.49 -8.29
C ALA A 92 0.39 0.89 -8.91
N GLY A 93 -0.15 0.92 -10.14
CA GLY A 93 -0.45 2.17 -10.83
C GLY A 93 -0.95 1.97 -12.26
N LEU A 94 -1.43 3.08 -12.83
CA LEU A 94 -2.00 3.16 -14.17
C LEU A 94 -1.14 4.10 -15.04
N VAL A 95 -0.91 3.74 -16.29
CA VAL A 95 -0.24 4.58 -17.28
C VAL A 95 -1.17 4.78 -18.48
N LEU A 96 -1.34 6.02 -18.91
CA LEU A 96 -2.23 6.40 -20.02
C LEU A 96 -1.42 7.10 -21.09
N ILE A 97 -1.43 6.58 -22.31
CA ILE A 97 -0.60 7.06 -23.43
C ILE A 97 -1.50 7.45 -24.59
N GLY A 98 -1.60 8.75 -24.86
CA GLY A 98 -2.26 9.31 -26.04
C GLY A 98 -3.74 8.95 -26.21
N GLY A 99 -4.44 8.62 -25.13
CA GLY A 99 -5.82 8.16 -25.17
C GLY A 99 -6.68 8.60 -23.98
N PRO A 100 -8.02 8.63 -24.15
CA PRO A 100 -8.95 8.90 -23.06
C PRO A 100 -9.06 7.68 -22.13
N ALA A 101 -9.26 7.91 -20.83
CA ALA A 101 -9.25 6.85 -19.81
C ALA A 101 -10.53 6.78 -18.96
N GLY A 102 -11.62 7.40 -19.42
CA GLY A 102 -12.83 7.56 -18.60
C GLY A 102 -12.54 8.16 -17.23
N GLU A 103 -13.39 7.83 -16.25
CA GLU A 103 -13.15 8.17 -14.84
C GLU A 103 -12.10 7.23 -14.24
N VAL A 104 -10.98 7.81 -13.79
CA VAL A 104 -9.92 7.08 -13.09
C VAL A 104 -10.12 7.27 -11.58
N ALA A 105 -10.18 6.17 -10.84
CA ALA A 105 -10.29 6.22 -9.38
C ALA A 105 -9.12 7.03 -8.80
N GLY A 106 -9.43 8.15 -8.13
CA GLY A 106 -8.43 9.15 -7.72
C GLY A 106 -7.33 8.66 -6.77
N ARG A 107 -7.49 7.47 -6.17
CA ARG A 107 -6.46 6.86 -5.31
C ARG A 107 -5.35 6.15 -6.10
N ILE A 108 -5.58 5.76 -7.36
CA ILE A 108 -4.60 5.01 -8.15
C ILE A 108 -3.50 5.99 -8.62
N PRO A 109 -2.22 5.77 -8.28
CA PRO A 109 -1.13 6.52 -8.88
C PRO A 109 -1.21 6.40 -10.40
N THR A 110 -1.36 7.54 -11.09
CA THR A 110 -1.60 7.56 -12.54
C THR A 110 -0.59 8.46 -13.23
N LEU A 111 0.12 7.91 -14.23
CA LEU A 111 0.96 8.64 -15.16
C LEU A 111 0.16 8.90 -16.45
N ARG A 112 0.10 10.15 -16.90
CA ARG A 112 -0.53 10.55 -18.16
C ARG A 112 0.52 11.09 -19.11
N LEU A 113 0.54 10.57 -20.33
CA LEU A 113 1.45 10.93 -21.41
C LEU A 113 0.63 11.28 -22.65
N ASP A 114 1.01 12.34 -23.34
CA ASP A 114 0.33 12.78 -24.56
C ASP A 114 0.57 11.81 -25.73
N ASP A 115 1.75 11.17 -25.78
CA ASP A 115 2.09 10.14 -26.76
C ASP A 115 3.19 9.21 -26.21
N ALA A 116 3.68 8.29 -27.05
CA ALA A 116 4.70 7.31 -26.67
C ALA A 116 6.13 7.89 -26.60
N THR A 117 6.34 9.14 -27.02
CA THR A 117 7.66 9.79 -27.03
C THR A 117 8.17 9.97 -25.61
N GLY A 118 9.33 9.39 -25.31
CA GLY A 118 9.91 9.44 -23.96
C GLY A 118 9.18 8.60 -22.92
N ALA A 119 8.17 7.81 -23.31
CA ALA A 119 7.34 7.04 -22.38
C ALA A 119 8.15 6.10 -21.48
N ALA A 120 9.19 5.43 -22.00
CA ALA A 120 10.05 4.56 -21.20
C ALA A 120 10.73 5.32 -20.04
N THR A 121 11.22 6.54 -20.30
CA THR A 121 11.87 7.37 -19.26
C THR A 121 10.85 7.79 -18.21
N ALA A 122 9.68 8.27 -18.64
CA ALA A 122 8.62 8.70 -17.73
C ALA A 122 8.07 7.53 -16.88
N ILE A 123 7.85 6.36 -17.48
CA ILE A 123 7.39 5.15 -16.78
C ILE A 123 8.44 4.69 -15.76
N ARG A 124 9.73 4.69 -16.13
CA ARG A 124 10.82 4.36 -15.21
C ARG A 124 10.83 5.30 -14.00
N ALA A 125 10.77 6.61 -14.22
CA ALA A 125 10.74 7.60 -13.16
C ALA A 125 9.50 7.39 -12.27
N PHE A 126 8.33 7.25 -12.87
CA PHE A 126 7.07 7.00 -12.17
C PHE A 126 7.12 5.74 -11.29
N TRP A 127 7.72 4.65 -11.79
CA TRP A 127 7.90 3.43 -11.01
C TRP A 127 8.84 3.64 -9.81
N ILE A 128 10.04 4.20 -10.04
CA ILE A 128 11.07 4.37 -9.00
C ILE A 128 10.64 5.39 -7.95
N GLU A 129 10.00 6.48 -8.38
CA GLU A 129 9.71 7.63 -7.53
C GLU A 129 8.36 7.52 -6.85
N ARG A 130 7.40 6.76 -7.40
CA ARG A 130 6.03 6.71 -6.87
C ARG A 130 5.45 5.30 -6.82
N ALA A 131 4.99 4.75 -7.94
CA ALA A 131 4.13 3.56 -7.94
C ALA A 131 4.81 2.28 -7.43
N GLY A 132 6.12 2.15 -7.64
CA GLY A 132 6.93 1.00 -7.23
C GLY A 132 7.40 1.04 -5.77
N ARG A 133 7.08 2.09 -5.01
CA ARG A 133 7.54 2.24 -3.61
C ARG A 133 6.67 1.52 -2.60
N GLY A 134 7.23 1.12 -1.47
CA GLY A 134 6.52 0.40 -0.40
C GLY A 134 6.81 -1.10 -0.39
N PRO A 135 6.36 -1.82 0.65
CA PRO A 135 6.79 -3.18 0.92
C PRO A 135 6.17 -4.18 -0.04
N VAL A 136 6.94 -5.22 -0.36
CA VAL A 136 6.52 -6.28 -1.29
C VAL A 136 5.70 -7.33 -0.55
N VAL A 137 4.54 -7.69 -1.10
CA VAL A 137 3.74 -8.81 -0.61
C VAL A 137 4.27 -10.12 -1.21
N PRO A 138 4.56 -11.16 -0.40
CA PRO A 138 4.94 -12.48 -0.89
C PRO A 138 3.95 -13.08 -1.90
N VAL A 139 4.42 -13.97 -2.78
CA VAL A 139 3.63 -14.56 -3.88
C VAL A 139 2.43 -15.35 -3.37
N ASP A 140 2.64 -16.18 -2.36
CA ASP A 140 1.59 -16.98 -1.72
C ASP A 140 0.53 -16.12 -1.01
N ALA A 141 0.94 -15.08 -0.27
CA ALA A 141 0.03 -14.11 0.33
C ALA A 141 -0.78 -13.37 -0.74
N SER A 142 -0.13 -12.95 -1.84
CA SER A 142 -0.80 -12.30 -2.96
C SER A 142 -1.85 -13.23 -3.61
N ARG A 143 -1.52 -14.52 -3.77
CA ARG A 143 -2.46 -15.54 -4.28
C ARG A 143 -3.63 -15.77 -3.32
N ALA A 144 -3.39 -15.85 -2.02
CA ALA A 144 -4.43 -16.02 -1.02
C ALA A 144 -5.40 -14.83 -1.02
N ILE A 145 -4.88 -13.60 -1.08
CA ILE A 145 -5.69 -12.38 -1.19
C ILE A 145 -6.53 -12.38 -2.47
N ALA A 146 -5.94 -12.73 -3.62
CA ALA A 146 -6.64 -12.79 -4.91
C ALA A 146 -7.70 -13.91 -4.98
N SER A 147 -7.62 -14.92 -4.12
CA SER A 147 -8.49 -16.10 -4.15
C SER A 147 -9.95 -15.83 -3.75
N ALA A 148 -10.80 -16.84 -3.98
CA ALA A 148 -12.20 -16.84 -3.56
C ALA A 148 -12.41 -16.89 -2.03
N ARG A 149 -11.35 -17.19 -1.25
CA ARG A 149 -11.41 -17.19 0.22
C ARG A 149 -11.46 -15.79 0.84
N THR A 150 -11.06 -14.79 0.07
CA THR A 150 -11.12 -13.39 0.47
C THR A 150 -12.40 -12.78 -0.12
N THR A 151 -13.14 -11.99 0.66
CA THR A 151 -14.34 -11.32 0.12
C THR A 151 -13.93 -10.18 -0.83
N THR A 152 -14.83 -9.77 -1.73
CA THR A 152 -14.62 -8.61 -2.60
C THR A 152 -14.28 -7.36 -1.80
N ARG A 153 -14.97 -7.15 -0.66
CA ARG A 153 -14.72 -6.00 0.22
C ARG A 153 -13.32 -6.03 0.83
N VAL A 154 -12.87 -7.18 1.30
CA VAL A 154 -11.52 -7.31 1.89
C VAL A 154 -10.45 -7.17 0.83
N ARG A 155 -10.64 -7.75 -0.38
CA ARG A 155 -9.73 -7.53 -1.52
C ARG A 155 -9.59 -6.05 -1.84
N ALA A 156 -10.70 -5.31 -1.88
CA ALA A 156 -10.68 -3.87 -2.15
C ALA A 156 -9.85 -3.10 -1.10
N LEU A 157 -10.11 -3.36 0.19
CA LEU A 157 -9.37 -2.71 1.28
C LEU A 157 -7.87 -3.02 1.23
N LEU A 158 -7.49 -4.27 0.95
CA LEU A 158 -6.09 -4.65 0.85
C LEU A 158 -5.43 -4.08 -0.41
N ALA A 159 -6.16 -3.99 -1.52
CA ALA A 159 -5.67 -3.37 -2.76
C ALA A 159 -5.41 -1.87 -2.58
N GLU A 160 -6.30 -1.16 -1.87
CA GLU A 160 -6.07 0.25 -1.52
C GLU A 160 -4.84 0.42 -0.63
N ARG A 161 -4.69 -0.43 0.40
CA ARG A 161 -3.57 -0.34 1.35
C ARG A 161 -2.22 -0.70 0.75
N LEU A 162 -2.21 -1.47 -0.35
CA LEU A 162 -1.03 -1.84 -1.11
C LEU A 162 -0.47 -0.68 -1.95
N LEU A 163 -1.31 0.29 -2.34
CA LEU A 163 -0.85 1.42 -3.14
C LEU A 163 0.24 2.18 -2.39
N ALA A 164 1.25 2.63 -3.15
CA ALA A 164 2.33 3.41 -2.60
C ALA A 164 1.82 4.72 -2.00
N ASP A 165 2.34 5.08 -0.83
CA ASP A 165 2.07 6.39 -0.23
C ASP A 165 2.66 7.50 -1.12
N ASP A 166 2.02 8.68 -1.13
CA ASP A 166 2.51 9.81 -1.93
C ASP A 166 3.82 10.36 -1.33
N PRO A 167 4.95 10.33 -2.06
CA PRO A 167 6.22 10.91 -1.57
C PRO A 167 6.12 12.40 -1.24
N HIS A 168 5.16 13.11 -1.84
CA HIS A 168 4.92 14.53 -1.66
C HIS A 168 3.64 14.80 -0.86
N TYR A 169 3.22 13.85 0.00
CA TYR A 169 2.05 14.00 0.85
C TYR A 169 2.10 15.32 1.65
N ALA A 170 1.10 16.17 1.43
CA ALA A 170 0.86 17.38 2.21
C ALA A 170 -0.11 17.04 3.35
N PRO A 171 0.23 17.32 4.62
CA PRO A 171 -0.65 16.99 5.73
C PRO A 171 -1.94 17.80 5.67
N ARG A 172 -3.04 17.17 6.10
CA ARG A 172 -4.39 17.74 6.08
C ARG A 172 -4.83 18.24 7.45
N VAL A 173 -4.28 17.68 8.52
CA VAL A 173 -4.57 18.05 9.92
C VAL A 173 -3.33 18.60 10.59
N LEU A 174 -2.20 17.90 10.44
CA LEU A 174 -0.93 18.27 11.04
C LEU A 174 -0.26 19.43 10.28
N THR A 175 0.65 20.13 10.94
CA THR A 175 1.60 21.00 10.25
C THR A 175 2.71 20.19 9.56
N PRO A 176 3.43 20.76 8.58
CA PRO A 176 4.59 20.09 7.98
C PRO A 176 5.67 19.68 9.00
N ALA A 177 5.91 20.51 10.03
CA ALA A 177 6.86 20.20 11.09
C ALA A 177 6.38 19.05 11.97
N GLN A 178 5.10 19.05 12.35
CA GLN A 178 4.47 17.96 13.11
C GLN A 178 4.51 16.64 12.34
N LEU A 179 4.27 16.65 11.02
CA LEU A 179 4.40 15.45 10.19
C LEU A 179 5.84 14.90 10.19
N VAL A 180 6.86 15.77 10.13
CA VAL A 180 8.27 15.36 10.24
C VAL A 180 8.56 14.73 11.60
N THR A 181 8.09 15.33 12.69
CA THR A 181 8.20 14.76 14.04
C THR A 181 7.51 13.40 14.14
N LEU A 182 6.29 13.26 13.62
CA LEU A 182 5.56 11.98 13.65
C LEU A 182 6.25 10.89 12.82
N ARG A 183 6.85 11.23 11.67
CA ARG A 183 7.68 10.29 10.90
C ARG A 183 8.87 9.80 11.72
N ALA A 184 9.57 10.69 12.42
CA ALA A 184 10.68 10.31 13.28
C ALA A 184 10.22 9.42 14.46
N ILE A 185 9.05 9.69 15.05
CA ILE A 185 8.46 8.83 16.09
C ILE A 185 8.13 7.45 15.52
N ALA A 186 7.48 7.40 14.35
CA ALA A 186 7.12 6.16 13.66
C ALA A 186 8.33 5.24 13.45
N ASP A 187 9.48 5.82 13.11
CA ASP A 187 10.75 5.12 12.88
C ASP A 187 11.33 4.48 14.16
N ARG A 188 10.95 4.97 15.33
CA ARG A 188 11.34 4.39 16.62
C ARG A 188 10.29 3.40 17.16
N VAL A 189 9.01 3.63 16.87
CA VAL A 189 7.90 2.77 17.35
C VAL A 189 7.77 1.49 16.53
N VAL A 190 7.85 1.59 15.20
CA VAL A 190 7.72 0.46 14.29
C VAL A 190 8.94 0.39 13.39
N LEU A 191 9.86 -0.52 13.71
CA LEU A 191 11.03 -0.77 12.88
C LEU A 191 10.59 -1.42 11.57
N GLN A 192 10.76 -0.68 10.47
CA GLN A 192 10.47 -1.14 9.12
C GLN A 192 11.78 -1.42 8.37
N ASP A 193 11.85 -2.58 7.71
CA ASP A 193 12.94 -2.92 6.79
C ASP A 193 12.70 -2.28 5.40
N ASP A 194 13.27 -2.85 4.34
CA ASP A 194 13.12 -2.35 2.96
C ASP A 194 11.65 -2.24 2.51
N GLY A 195 11.34 -1.14 1.81
CA GLY A 195 9.99 -0.82 1.35
C GLY A 195 9.11 -0.29 2.49
N ARG A 196 9.28 1.00 2.80
CA ARG A 196 8.64 1.65 3.95
C ARG A 196 7.21 2.09 3.65
N ILE A 197 6.36 1.98 4.66
CA ILE A 197 5.04 2.60 4.72
C ILE A 197 5.18 3.94 5.43
N ASP A 198 4.63 5.01 4.85
CA ASP A 198 4.57 6.31 5.51
C ASP A 198 3.43 6.33 6.55
N LEU A 199 3.71 5.72 7.71
CA LEU A 199 2.75 5.57 8.79
C LEU A 199 2.22 6.93 9.26
N ALA A 200 3.08 7.94 9.32
CA ALA A 200 2.70 9.28 9.75
C ALA A 200 1.71 9.94 8.78
N ALA A 201 1.95 9.85 7.46
CA ALA A 201 1.02 10.34 6.45
C ALA A 201 -0.34 9.62 6.54
N ARG A 202 -0.33 8.29 6.78
CA ARG A 202 -1.56 7.52 6.95
C ARG A 202 -2.33 7.89 8.22
N VAL A 203 -1.62 8.19 9.32
CA VAL A 203 -2.25 8.68 10.56
C VAL A 203 -2.85 10.08 10.35
N ASP A 204 -2.13 11.02 9.72
CA ASP A 204 -2.69 12.34 9.40
C ASP A 204 -3.94 12.21 8.51
N ALA A 205 -3.91 11.32 7.52
CA ALA A 205 -5.07 11.04 6.70
C ALA A 205 -6.24 10.44 7.49
N GLN A 206 -5.97 9.52 8.41
CA GLN A 206 -6.96 8.94 9.33
C GLN A 206 -7.63 10.04 10.18
N LEU A 207 -6.83 10.95 10.76
CA LEU A 207 -7.33 12.08 11.55
C LEU A 207 -8.22 13.00 10.70
N ALA A 208 -7.80 13.32 9.48
CA ALA A 208 -8.56 14.17 8.57
C ALA A 208 -9.90 13.56 8.17
N ASP A 209 -9.96 12.24 8.01
CA ASP A 209 -11.16 11.49 7.65
C ASP A 209 -12.05 11.17 8.87
N GLY A 210 -11.65 11.62 10.08
CA GLY A 210 -12.35 11.36 11.34
C GLY A 210 -12.46 9.87 11.67
N GLN A 211 -11.52 9.06 11.18
CA GLN A 211 -11.50 7.62 11.41
C GLN A 211 -10.74 7.33 12.71
N GLY A 212 -11.31 6.47 13.56
CA GLY A 212 -10.69 6.06 14.82
C GLY A 212 -10.99 4.60 15.13
N ASP A 213 -10.63 4.15 16.33
CA ASP A 213 -11.08 2.87 16.88
C ASP A 213 -12.42 3.00 17.65
N GLY A 214 -12.96 4.22 17.73
CA GLY A 214 -14.19 4.54 18.46
C GLY A 214 -13.97 4.89 19.93
N TRP A 215 -12.72 4.92 20.39
CA TRP A 215 -12.32 5.27 21.74
C TRP A 215 -11.48 6.54 21.74
N ARG A 216 -11.54 7.28 22.84
CA ARG A 216 -10.70 8.44 23.10
C ARG A 216 -10.41 8.49 24.58
N ASN A 217 -9.16 8.72 24.96
CA ASN A 217 -8.83 8.91 26.37
C ASN A 217 -9.58 10.14 26.93
N ALA A 218 -10.27 9.97 28.06
CA ALA A 218 -11.07 11.02 28.67
C ALA A 218 -10.24 12.24 29.13
N ALA A 219 -8.95 12.05 29.41
CA ALA A 219 -8.03 13.10 29.83
C ALA A 219 -7.44 13.92 28.68
N LEU A 220 -7.62 13.48 27.42
CA LEU A 220 -7.13 14.17 26.23
C LEU A 220 -8.21 15.03 25.57
N PRO A 221 -7.88 16.08 24.81
CA PRO A 221 -8.82 16.72 23.90
C PRO A 221 -9.15 15.79 22.71
N ALA A 222 -9.93 16.28 21.74
CA ALA A 222 -10.19 15.55 20.50
C ALA A 222 -8.90 15.24 19.73
N ASP A 223 -8.83 14.09 19.05
CA ASP A 223 -7.60 13.52 18.50
C ASP A 223 -6.79 14.49 17.63
N PRO A 224 -7.37 15.28 16.70
CA PRO A 224 -6.60 16.26 15.92
C PRO A 224 -5.86 17.29 16.80
N ILE A 225 -6.50 17.73 17.89
CA ILE A 225 -5.91 18.69 18.84
C ILE A 225 -4.87 17.98 19.70
N ALA A 226 -5.17 16.77 20.18
CA ALA A 226 -4.24 15.99 21.01
C ALA A 226 -2.93 15.70 20.26
N TYR A 227 -3.02 15.29 18.98
CA TYR A 227 -1.87 15.09 18.11
C TYR A 227 -1.02 16.34 17.92
N GLY A 228 -1.64 17.49 17.66
CA GLY A 228 -0.90 18.76 17.56
C GLY A 228 -0.12 19.06 18.84
N LEU A 229 -0.78 19.03 20.00
CA LEU A 229 -0.16 19.35 21.29
C LEU A 229 0.95 18.36 21.69
N GLY A 230 0.75 17.07 21.44
CA GLY A 230 1.75 16.03 21.73
C GLY A 230 2.99 16.16 20.84
N LEU A 231 2.79 16.40 19.53
CA LEU A 231 3.89 16.59 18.59
C LEU A 231 4.66 17.90 18.84
N ASP A 232 3.98 18.98 19.23
CA ASP A 232 4.62 20.25 19.60
C ASP A 232 5.47 20.09 20.87
N SER A 233 5.04 19.24 21.82
CA SER A 233 5.83 18.89 23.02
C SER A 233 7.11 18.10 22.67
N LEU A 234 7.15 17.52 21.46
CA LEU A 234 8.30 16.81 20.89
C LEU A 234 8.99 17.61 19.78
N ASP A 235 8.90 18.94 19.79
CA ASP A 235 9.64 19.77 18.84
C ASP A 235 11.16 19.48 18.89
N GLY A 236 11.80 19.56 17.71
CA GLY A 236 13.19 19.21 17.49
C GLY A 236 13.53 17.71 17.58
N PHE A 237 12.57 16.82 17.89
CA PHE A 237 12.83 15.38 18.07
C PHE A 237 13.48 14.72 16.85
N ALA A 238 13.06 15.09 15.64
CA ALA A 238 13.62 14.53 14.41
C ALA A 238 15.11 14.86 14.18
N ALA A 239 15.64 15.88 14.84
CA ALA A 239 17.05 16.28 14.74
C ALA A 239 17.97 15.58 15.76
N LEU A 240 17.40 14.87 16.74
CA LEU A 240 18.14 14.13 17.75
C LEU A 240 18.78 12.86 17.17
N THR A 241 19.82 12.36 17.82
CA THR A 241 20.37 11.03 17.50
C THR A 241 19.37 9.93 17.86
N PRO A 242 19.46 8.72 17.27
CA PRO A 242 18.55 7.63 17.59
C PRO A 242 18.49 7.28 19.09
N ALA A 243 19.62 7.35 19.80
CA ALA A 243 19.68 7.10 21.23
C ALA A 243 18.95 8.19 22.04
N GLU A 244 19.16 9.46 21.71
CA GLU A 244 18.43 10.58 22.36
C GLU A 244 16.94 10.55 22.05
N GLN A 245 16.55 10.09 20.85
CA GLN A 245 15.16 9.84 20.50
C GLN A 245 14.54 8.76 21.40
N ASP A 246 15.24 7.63 21.58
CA ASP A 246 14.80 6.55 22.46
C ASP A 246 14.67 6.98 23.92
N ASP A 247 15.66 7.72 24.43
CA ASP A 247 15.63 8.26 25.79
C ASP A 247 14.44 9.20 25.99
N ARG A 248 14.18 10.09 25.01
CA ARG A 248 13.06 11.04 25.07
C ARG A 248 11.70 10.35 24.98
N LEU A 249 11.54 9.33 24.12
CA LEU A 249 10.28 8.56 24.06
C LEU A 249 10.08 7.69 25.32
N SER A 250 11.15 7.17 25.90
CA SER A 250 11.10 6.43 27.17
C SER A 250 10.66 7.35 28.31
N ALA A 251 11.20 8.57 28.37
CA ALA A 251 10.77 9.56 29.36
C ALA A 251 9.28 9.93 29.23
N VAL A 252 8.74 10.02 28.01
CA VAL A 252 7.30 10.21 27.77
C VAL A 252 6.49 9.00 28.24
N ALA A 253 6.92 7.78 27.90
CA ALA A 253 6.24 6.55 28.30
C ALA A 253 6.22 6.36 29.82
N ASP A 254 7.29 6.75 30.51
CA ASP A 254 7.44 6.64 31.96
C ASP A 254 6.80 7.81 32.73
N GLY A 255 6.22 8.79 32.03
CA GLY A 255 5.62 9.98 32.64
C GLY A 255 6.63 10.93 33.30
N SER A 256 7.91 10.82 32.92
CA SER A 256 9.01 11.65 33.44
C SER A 256 9.39 12.81 32.51
N ALA A 257 8.74 12.93 31.36
CA ALA A 257 8.90 14.05 30.45
C ALA A 257 8.53 15.38 31.15
N PRO A 258 9.24 16.49 30.82
CA PRO A 258 8.92 17.80 31.39
C PRO A 258 7.49 18.22 31.01
N PRO A 259 6.77 18.92 31.92
CA PRO A 259 5.43 19.40 31.62
C PRO A 259 5.44 20.45 30.52
N GLY A 260 4.40 20.45 29.68
CA GLY A 260 4.22 21.40 28.59
C GLY A 260 2.75 21.80 28.44
N ALA A 261 2.28 21.89 27.20
CA ALA A 261 0.87 22.13 26.92
C ALA A 261 -0.02 20.93 27.33
N LEU A 262 0.55 19.73 27.34
CA LEU A 262 0.00 18.54 28.00
C LEU A 262 0.74 18.32 29.33
N THR A 263 0.03 17.84 30.35
CA THR A 263 0.69 17.30 31.55
C THR A 263 1.48 16.04 31.20
N PRO A 264 2.45 15.60 32.04
CA PRO A 264 3.17 14.35 31.79
C PRO A 264 2.24 13.15 31.60
N GLU A 265 1.18 13.04 32.40
CA GLU A 265 0.20 11.95 32.31
C GLU A 265 -0.60 12.01 30.99
N GLN A 266 -0.98 13.22 30.55
CA GLN A 266 -1.62 13.41 29.26
C GLN A 266 -0.68 13.08 28.11
N LEU A 267 0.59 13.46 28.20
CA LEU A 267 1.57 13.15 27.17
C LEU A 267 1.86 11.65 27.08
N THR A 268 1.88 10.93 28.20
CA THR A 268 1.94 9.47 28.23
C THR A 268 0.73 8.84 27.54
N ALA A 269 -0.49 9.25 27.93
CA ALA A 269 -1.73 8.76 27.30
C ALA A 269 -1.77 9.05 25.80
N TRP A 270 -1.35 10.25 25.39
CA TRP A 270 -1.24 10.61 23.98
C TRP A 270 -0.26 9.70 23.23
N PHE A 271 0.89 9.39 23.85
CA PHE A 271 1.89 8.53 23.23
C PHE A 271 1.40 7.07 23.11
N GLU A 272 0.59 6.58 24.05
CA GLU A 272 -0.11 5.30 23.93
C GLU A 272 -1.01 5.27 22.69
N ASP A 273 -1.89 6.26 22.53
CA ASP A 273 -2.78 6.37 21.36
C ASP A 273 -1.97 6.49 20.05
N CYS A 274 -0.92 7.32 20.05
CA CYS A 274 -0.01 7.46 18.91
C CYS A 274 0.64 6.13 18.50
N ARG A 275 1.12 5.34 19.47
CA ARG A 275 1.73 4.03 19.20
C ARG A 275 0.70 3.05 18.64
N VAL A 276 -0.51 3.03 19.18
CA VAL A 276 -1.61 2.19 18.69
C VAL A 276 -1.91 2.51 17.23
N ASP A 277 -2.07 3.79 16.90
CA ASP A 277 -2.34 4.21 15.52
C ASP A 277 -1.23 3.83 14.54
N LEU A 278 0.04 4.07 14.92
CA LEU A 278 1.20 3.72 14.09
C LEU A 278 1.29 2.20 13.84
N VAL A 279 1.14 1.40 14.90
CA VAL A 279 1.17 -0.06 14.80
C VAL A 279 -0.04 -0.58 14.00
N ARG A 280 -1.21 0.02 14.17
CA ARG A 280 -2.42 -0.34 13.40
C ARG A 280 -2.25 -0.04 11.92
N GLN A 281 -1.72 1.12 11.55
CA GLN A 281 -1.43 1.45 10.15
C GLN A 281 -0.41 0.48 9.54
N TRP A 282 0.60 0.09 10.31
CA TRP A 282 1.58 -0.91 9.87
C TRP A 282 0.96 -2.29 9.68
N LEU A 283 0.26 -2.82 10.69
CA LEU A 283 -0.40 -4.15 10.65
C LEU A 283 -1.51 -4.21 9.60
N ALA A 284 -2.12 -3.09 9.24
CA ALA A 284 -3.16 -3.02 8.21
C ALA A 284 -2.61 -3.33 6.81
N HIS A 285 -1.31 -3.17 6.57
CA HIS A 285 -0.69 -3.38 5.26
C HIS A 285 -0.52 -4.89 4.96
N PRO A 286 -0.88 -5.37 3.75
CA PRO A 286 -0.85 -6.80 3.41
C PRO A 286 0.55 -7.44 3.54
N ALA A 287 1.62 -6.69 3.25
CA ALA A 287 2.99 -7.18 3.45
C ALA A 287 3.34 -7.38 4.94
N SER A 288 2.86 -6.49 5.82
CA SER A 288 3.06 -6.61 7.27
C SER A 288 2.26 -7.78 7.84
N MET A 289 1.02 -7.97 7.37
CA MET A 289 0.21 -9.16 7.70
C MET A 289 0.96 -10.45 7.35
N ALA A 290 1.49 -10.54 6.12
CA ALA A 290 2.27 -11.70 5.69
C ALA A 290 3.54 -11.91 6.53
N ARG A 291 4.23 -10.82 6.91
CA ARG A 291 5.42 -10.87 7.77
C ARG A 291 5.11 -11.46 9.15
N VAL A 292 3.97 -11.12 9.75
CA VAL A 292 3.58 -11.66 11.07
C VAL A 292 2.80 -12.98 10.97
N GLY A 293 2.64 -13.54 9.76
CA GLY A 293 1.91 -14.78 9.53
C GLY A 293 0.40 -14.67 9.71
N TYR A 294 -0.17 -13.47 9.57
CA TYR A 294 -1.61 -13.27 9.66
C TYR A 294 -2.30 -13.54 8.32
N ASP A 295 -3.22 -14.50 8.31
CA ASP A 295 -4.04 -14.90 7.14
C ASP A 295 -5.55 -14.90 7.43
N GLY A 296 -5.98 -14.32 8.56
CA GLY A 296 -7.39 -14.27 8.97
C GLY A 296 -8.32 -13.58 7.95
N TYR A 297 -7.77 -12.79 7.01
CA TYR A 297 -8.51 -12.21 5.89
C TYR A 297 -9.07 -13.25 4.90
N ALA A 298 -8.53 -14.47 4.90
CA ALA A 298 -8.89 -15.58 3.99
C ALA A 298 -9.81 -16.63 4.67
N SER A 299 -10.61 -16.19 5.62
CA SER A 299 -11.64 -16.99 6.32
C SER A 299 -13.07 -16.69 5.87
N GLY A 300 -13.21 -16.06 4.69
CA GLY A 300 -14.49 -15.61 4.16
C GLY A 300 -14.73 -16.09 2.71
N GLY A 301 -15.13 -15.14 1.87
CA GLY A 301 -15.55 -15.37 0.48
C GLY A 301 -16.92 -14.76 0.22
N ASP A 302 -17.22 -14.49 -1.05
CA ASP A 302 -18.50 -13.88 -1.43
C ASP A 302 -19.62 -14.92 -1.60
N THR A 303 -19.29 -16.22 -1.55
CA THR A 303 -20.20 -17.34 -1.78
C THR A 303 -20.34 -18.21 -0.53
N LEU A 304 -21.57 -18.63 -0.23
CA LEU A 304 -21.85 -19.56 0.86
C LEU A 304 -21.66 -21.03 0.42
N PRO A 305 -21.26 -21.92 1.35
CA PRO A 305 -20.82 -21.62 2.72
C PRO A 305 -19.46 -20.91 2.73
N LEU A 306 -19.24 -20.03 3.72
CA LEU A 306 -17.96 -19.32 3.85
C LEU A 306 -16.81 -20.30 4.06
N ALA A 307 -15.67 -20.01 3.43
CA ALA A 307 -14.48 -20.83 3.56
C ALA A 307 -13.80 -20.56 4.92
N GLY A 308 -14.05 -21.41 5.91
CA GLY A 308 -13.35 -21.36 7.21
C GLY A 308 -12.02 -22.12 7.23
N PHE A 309 -11.42 -22.22 8.41
CA PHE A 309 -10.33 -23.15 8.71
C PHE A 309 -10.92 -24.52 9.07
N ARG A 310 -10.35 -25.57 8.50
CA ARG A 310 -10.64 -26.98 8.78
C ARG A 310 -9.59 -27.59 9.69
N SER A 311 -8.34 -27.16 9.55
CA SER A 311 -7.27 -27.53 10.48
C SER A 311 -7.23 -26.54 11.64
N LEU A 312 -7.53 -27.02 12.86
CA LEU A 312 -7.57 -26.19 14.07
C LEU A 312 -6.47 -26.56 15.08
N GLY A 313 -5.59 -27.48 14.72
CA GLY A 313 -4.47 -27.87 15.57
C GLY A 313 -3.39 -26.78 15.61
N ALA A 314 -2.76 -26.59 16.76
CA ALA A 314 -1.60 -25.71 16.86
C ALA A 314 -0.50 -26.15 15.87
N ASP A 315 0.15 -25.17 15.24
CA ASP A 315 1.21 -25.35 14.23
C ASP A 315 0.80 -26.18 13.00
N GLN A 316 -0.49 -26.45 12.79
CA GLN A 316 -1.00 -27.06 11.57
C GLN A 316 -1.46 -25.99 10.58
N ARG A 317 -1.18 -26.23 9.30
CA ARG A 317 -1.51 -25.32 8.22
C ARG A 317 -2.19 -26.06 7.10
N GLU A 318 -3.15 -25.41 6.45
CA GLU A 318 -3.73 -25.89 5.20
C GLU A 318 -2.91 -25.46 3.98
N ASP A 319 -3.02 -26.22 2.88
CA ASP A 319 -2.26 -26.00 1.64
C ASP A 319 -2.47 -24.61 1.00
N TRP A 320 -3.55 -23.91 1.36
CA TRP A 320 -3.86 -22.58 0.84
C TRP A 320 -3.21 -21.45 1.65
N GLU A 321 -2.76 -21.71 2.88
CA GLU A 321 -2.28 -20.69 3.79
C GLU A 321 -0.89 -20.14 3.37
N PRO A 322 -0.71 -18.80 3.30
CA PRO A 322 0.57 -18.20 2.93
C PRO A 322 1.69 -18.55 3.89
N THR A 323 2.86 -18.99 3.43
CA THR A 323 4.03 -19.18 4.29
C THR A 323 4.48 -17.87 4.93
N ALA A 324 4.45 -17.83 6.27
CA ALA A 324 5.10 -16.75 6.99
C ALA A 324 6.61 -16.85 6.72
N ARG A 325 7.22 -15.76 6.24
CA ARG A 325 8.66 -15.61 6.35
C ARG A 325 8.98 -15.32 7.81
N SER A 326 9.00 -16.34 8.65
CA SER A 326 9.70 -16.22 9.92
C SER A 326 11.19 -16.37 9.62
N PRO A 327 12.01 -15.31 9.74
CA PRO A 327 13.42 -15.56 10.01
C PRO A 327 13.47 -16.34 11.32
N ARG A 328 14.00 -17.56 11.29
CA ARG A 328 14.59 -18.13 12.49
C ARG A 328 15.87 -17.38 12.82
#